data_AF-A0A699T581-F1
#
_entry.id   AF-A0A699T581-F1
#
_cell.length_a   1.000
_cell.length_b   1.000
_cell.length_c   1.000
_cell.angle_alpha   90.00
_cell.angle_beta   90.00
_cell.angle_gamma   90.00
#
_symmetry.space_group_name_H-M   'P 1'
#
loop_
_entity.id
_entity.type
_entity.pdbx_description
1 polymer ?
#
loop_
_entity_poly.entity_id
_entity_poly.type
_entity_poly.pdbx_seq_one_letter_code
_entity_poly.pdbx_strand_id
1 'polypeptide(L)'
;NEEREKRFEELKQRLVSAPVLTLPSGFGRFQIYSDASKKGLGCVLMQHGKVIAYASRQLKPYEVEFRLDDDNMLWQDTRLVIPNDATLREALLT
;
A
#
# COMPACT_ATOMS: atom_id res chain seq x y z
N ASN A 1 -2.19 32.83 -1.01
CA ASN A 1 -3.11 31.83 -0.39
C ASN A 1 -4.09 31.27 -1.41
N GLU A 2 -4.77 32.13 -2.18
CA GLU A 2 -5.79 31.74 -3.16
C GLU A 2 -5.33 30.69 -4.21
N GLU A 3 -4.09 30.78 -4.70
CA GLU A 3 -3.59 29.80 -5.69
C GLU A 3 -3.37 28.40 -5.09
N ARG A 4 -2.98 28.30 -3.81
CA ARG A 4 -2.88 27.02 -3.09
C ARG A 4 -4.27 26.42 -2.84
N GLU A 5 -5.22 27.27 -2.43
CA GLU A 5 -6.61 26.88 -2.21
C GLU A 5 -7.21 26.29 -3.50
N LYS A 6 -7.01 26.98 -4.64
CA LYS A 6 -7.50 26.56 -5.95
C LYS A 6 -6.91 25.21 -6.38
N ARG A 7 -5.60 24.99 -6.18
CA ARG A 7 -4.95 23.71 -6.49
C ARG A 7 -5.42 22.57 -5.59
N PHE A 8 -5.67 22.85 -4.32
CA PHE A 8 -6.19 21.86 -3.38
C PHE A 8 -7.65 21.49 -3.73
N GLU A 9 -8.46 22.46 -4.12
CA GLU A 9 -9.83 22.21 -4.57
C GLU A 9 -9.85 21.41 -5.87
N GLU A 10 -8.99 21.75 -6.84
CA GLU A 10 -8.83 20.97 -8.07
C GLU A 10 -8.39 19.53 -7.78
N LEU A 11 -7.46 19.32 -6.85
CA LEU A 11 -7.05 18.00 -6.41
C LEU A 11 -8.21 17.21 -5.80
N LYS A 12 -8.99 17.83 -4.90
CA LYS A 12 -10.20 17.21 -4.33
C LYS A 12 -11.20 16.83 -5.42
N GLN A 13 -11.46 17.71 -6.38
CA GLN A 13 -12.36 17.42 -7.50
C GLN A 13 -11.87 16.24 -8.33
N ARG A 14 -10.57 16.17 -8.66
CA ARG A 14 -9.99 15.02 -9.38
C ARG A 14 -10.02 13.72 -8.58
N LEU A 15 -9.92 13.80 -7.24
CA LEU A 15 -9.99 12.65 -6.34
C LEU A 15 -11.42 12.15 -6.12
N VAL A 16 -12.41 13.05 -6.11
CA VAL A 16 -13.83 12.73 -5.92
C VAL A 16 -14.53 12.40 -7.24
N SER A 17 -14.05 12.95 -8.36
CA SER A 17 -14.51 12.53 -9.68
C SER A 17 -14.17 11.07 -9.88
N ALA A 18 -15.19 10.22 -9.95
CA ALA A 18 -15.02 8.79 -10.10
C ALA A 18 -14.16 8.52 -11.35
N PRO A 19 -12.97 7.89 -11.21
CA PRO A 19 -12.22 7.45 -12.36
C PRO A 19 -13.08 6.47 -13.15
N VAL A 20 -13.16 6.65 -14.46
CA VAL A 20 -13.89 5.72 -15.33
C VAL A 20 -13.14 4.38 -15.29
N LEU A 21 -13.66 3.44 -14.50
CA LEU A 21 -13.14 2.09 -14.45
C LEU A 21 -13.27 1.48 -15.85
N THR A 22 -12.18 0.93 -16.35
CA THR A 22 -12.16 0.27 -17.65
C THR A 22 -12.34 -1.23 -17.45
N LEU A 23 -13.07 -1.90 -18.35
CA LEU A 23 -13.17 -3.35 -18.33
C LEU A 23 -11.78 -3.99 -18.55
N PRO A 24 -11.46 -5.09 -17.84
CA PRO A 24 -10.22 -5.81 -18.08
C PRO A 24 -10.22 -6.41 -19.50
N SER A 25 -9.10 -6.25 -20.19
CA SER A 25 -8.83 -6.99 -21.43
C SER A 25 -8.34 -8.39 -21.08
N GLY A 26 -8.78 -9.40 -21.85
CA GLY A 26 -8.26 -10.76 -21.77
C GLY A 26 -6.81 -10.92 -22.23
N PHE A 27 -6.23 -9.87 -22.82
CA PHE A 27 -4.85 -9.83 -23.31
C PHE A 27 -4.06 -8.70 -22.64
N GLY A 28 -2.77 -8.95 -22.41
CA GLY A 28 -1.85 -7.98 -21.80
C GLY A 28 -1.68 -8.18 -20.29
N ARG A 29 -0.58 -7.64 -19.75
CA ARG A 29 -0.23 -7.80 -18.33
C ARG A 29 -0.98 -6.81 -17.46
N PHE A 30 -1.44 -7.28 -16.31
CA PHE A 30 -1.91 -6.43 -15.23
C PHE A 30 -0.73 -5.87 -14.44
N GLN A 31 -0.92 -4.67 -13.90
CA GLN A 31 -0.01 -3.99 -12.98
C GLN A 31 -0.79 -3.68 -11.72
N ILE A 32 -0.23 -4.02 -10.56
CA ILE A 32 -0.81 -3.67 -9.27
C ILE A 32 0.10 -2.64 -8.62
N TYR A 33 -0.46 -1.48 -8.33
CA TYR A 33 0.19 -0.46 -7.52
C TYR A 33 -0.41 -0.57 -6.12
N SER A 34 0.42 -0.81 -5.12
CA SER A 34 -0.03 -0.93 -3.73
C SER A 34 0.62 0.13 -2.88
N ASP A 35 -0.12 0.65 -1.91
CA ASP A 35 0.36 1.51 -0.85
C ASP A 35 -0.17 1.02 0.50
N ALA A 36 0.60 1.29 1.56
CA ALA A 36 0.30 0.85 2.91
C ALA A 36 0.39 2.01 3.89
N SER A 37 -0.61 2.10 4.76
CA SER A 37 -0.60 2.98 5.92
C SER A 37 -0.61 2.16 7.21
N LYS A 38 -0.42 2.81 8.36
CA LYS A 38 -0.57 2.17 9.68
C LYS A 38 -1.95 1.55 9.92
N LYS A 39 -2.97 1.94 9.15
CA LYS A 39 -4.37 1.52 9.36
C LYS A 39 -4.88 0.56 8.29
N GLY A 40 -4.32 0.60 7.09
CA GLY A 40 -4.93 -0.08 5.95
C GLY A 40 -4.01 -0.16 4.76
N LEU A 41 -4.33 -1.12 3.90
CA LEU A 41 -3.69 -1.35 2.61
C LEU A 41 -4.63 -0.87 1.52
N GLY A 42 -4.07 -0.19 0.53
CA GLY A 42 -4.77 0.19 -0.69
C GLY A 42 -4.01 -0.34 -1.89
N CYS A 43 -4.72 -0.75 -2.94
CA CYS A 43 -4.11 -1.05 -4.22
C CYS A 43 -5.00 -0.64 -5.39
N VAL A 44 -4.34 -0.36 -6.50
CA VAL A 44 -4.95 -0.03 -7.79
C VAL A 44 -4.52 -1.10 -8.80
N LEU A 45 -5.50 -1.76 -9.42
CA LEU A 45 -5.29 -2.66 -10.54
C LEU A 45 -5.32 -1.84 -11.83
N MET A 46 -4.25 -1.91 -12.60
CA MET A 46 -4.08 -1.20 -13.86
C MET A 46 -3.78 -2.13 -15.03
N GLN A 47 -4.24 -1.74 -16.21
CA GLN A 47 -3.90 -2.40 -17.47
C GLN A 47 -3.76 -1.33 -18.56
N HIS A 48 -2.67 -1.35 -19.34
CA HIS A 48 -2.40 -0.38 -20.41
C HIS A 48 -2.54 1.10 -19.98
N GLY A 49 -2.12 1.45 -18.76
CA GLY A 49 -2.20 2.81 -18.22
C GLY A 49 -3.61 3.25 -17.78
N LYS A 50 -4.60 2.35 -17.81
CA LYS A 50 -5.97 2.59 -17.35
C LYS A 50 -6.25 1.85 -16.05
N VAL A 51 -7.08 2.45 -15.20
CA VAL A 51 -7.51 1.83 -13.95
C VAL A 51 -8.66 0.87 -14.22
N ILE A 52 -8.52 -0.35 -13.73
CA ILE A 52 -9.52 -1.41 -13.81
C ILE A 52 -10.32 -1.49 -12.51
N ALA A 53 -9.63 -1.47 -11.37
CA ALA A 53 -10.26 -1.58 -10.06
C ALA A 53 -9.42 -0.91 -8.96
N TYR A 54 -10.11 -0.48 -7.91
CA TYR A 54 -9.52 -0.16 -6.62
C TYR A 54 -9.91 -1.23 -5.63
N ALA A 55 -8.97 -1.65 -4.79
CA ALA A 55 -9.27 -2.45 -3.63
C ALA A 55 -8.55 -1.85 -2.43
N SER A 56 -9.25 -1.80 -1.32
CA SER A 56 -8.67 -1.38 -0.05
C SER A 56 -9.24 -2.25 1.06
N ARG A 57 -8.43 -2.46 2.10
CA ARG A 57 -8.87 -3.13 3.31
C ARG A 57 -8.14 -2.59 4.51
N GLN A 58 -8.81 -2.60 5.64
CA GLN A 58 -8.16 -2.32 6.90
C GLN A 58 -7.15 -3.44 7.22
N LEU A 59 -6.04 -3.07 7.83
CA LEU A 59 -5.11 -4.04 8.39
C LEU A 59 -5.75 -4.66 9.63
N LYS A 60 -5.61 -5.98 9.76
CA LYS A 60 -6.01 -6.66 10.98
C LYS A 60 -4.93 -6.42 12.05
N PRO A 61 -5.27 -6.46 13.35
CA PRO A 61 -4.31 -6.15 14.42
C PRO A 61 -2.99 -6.93 14.29
N TYR A 62 -3.07 -8.23 14.00
CA TYR A 62 -1.90 -9.11 13.83
C TYR A 62 -1.05 -8.83 12.58
N GLU A 63 -1.55 -8.04 11.62
CA GLU A 63 -0.78 -7.60 10.45
C GLU A 63 0.03 -6.33 10.75
N VAL A 64 -0.30 -5.61 11.81
CA VAL A 64 0.39 -4.38 12.24
C VAL A 64 1.41 -4.66 13.34
N GLU A 65 1.14 -5.67 14.16
CA GLU A 65 1.93 -5.97 15.35
C GLU A 65 3.14 -6.83 15.01
N PHE A 66 4.32 -6.22 15.13
CA PHE A 66 5.59 -6.93 15.13
C PHE A 66 6.06 -7.07 16.57
N ARG A 67 6.62 -8.24 16.89
CA ARG A 67 7.22 -8.50 18.21
C ARG A 67 8.64 -8.99 18.04
N LEU A 68 9.49 -8.65 19.00
CA LEU A 68 10.77 -9.31 19.20
C LEU A 68 10.56 -10.37 20.28
N ASP A 69 11.14 -11.55 20.09
CA ASP A 69 11.25 -12.54 21.16
C ASP A 69 12.54 -12.31 21.98
N ASP A 70 12.79 -13.20 22.94
CA ASP A 70 13.96 -13.14 23.83
C ASP A 70 15.29 -13.30 23.07
N ASP A 71 15.25 -13.82 21.84
CA ASP A 71 16.41 -14.02 20.96
C ASP A 71 16.57 -12.87 19.94
N ASN A 72 15.89 -11.73 20.14
CA ASN A 72 15.84 -10.58 19.21
C ASN A 72 15.31 -10.92 17.80
N MET A 73 14.61 -12.03 17.62
CA MET A 73 14.03 -12.39 16.33
C MET A 73 12.74 -11.62 16.10
N LEU A 74 12.60 -11.03 14.91
CA LEU A 74 11.41 -10.30 14.51
C LEU A 74 10.32 -11.25 14.05
N TRP A 75 9.17 -11.21 14.71
CA TRP A 75 7.99 -12.01 14.37
C TRP A 75 6.82 -11.12 13.98
N GLN A 76 6.08 -11.56 12.97
CA GLN A 76 4.74 -11.09 12.65
C GLN A 76 3.77 -12.24 12.85
N ASP A 77 2.97 -12.17 13.92
CA ASP A 77 2.12 -13.27 14.38
C ASP A 77 2.94 -14.56 14.62
N THR A 78 2.81 -15.54 13.72
CA THR A 78 3.47 -16.86 13.75
C THR A 78 4.59 -16.97 12.71
N ARG A 79 4.94 -15.88 12.03
CA ARG A 79 5.91 -15.86 10.93
C ARG A 79 7.17 -15.14 11.35
N LEU A 80 8.32 -15.78 11.13
CA LEU A 80 9.63 -15.13 11.24
C LEU A 80 9.76 -14.11 10.10
N VAL A 81 10.18 -12.89 10.43
CA VAL A 81 10.36 -11.79 9.49
C VAL A 81 11.84 -11.49 9.35
N ILE A 82 12.34 -11.56 8.12
CA ILE A 82 13.69 -11.13 7.78
C ILE A 82 13.56 -9.80 7.02
N PRO A 83 14.02 -8.67 7.58
CA PRO A 83 14.01 -7.41 6.87
C PRO A 83 14.80 -7.52 5.56
N ASN A 84 14.23 -7.02 4.47
CA ASN A 84 14.93 -6.92 3.19
C ASN A 84 16.02 -5.83 3.20
N ASP A 85 15.87 -4.84 4.08
CA ASP A 85 16.91 -3.82 4.32
C ASP A 85 18.05 -4.42 5.14
N ALA A 86 19.28 -4.33 4.60
CA ALA A 86 20.46 -4.93 5.21
C ALA A 86 20.79 -4.29 6.57
N THR A 87 20.57 -2.98 6.72
CA THR A 87 20.85 -2.22 7.95
C THR A 87 19.90 -2.65 9.06
N LEU A 88 18.62 -2.77 8.75
CA LEU A 88 17.61 -3.25 9.70
C LEU A 88 17.84 -4.73 10.07
N ARG A 89 18.30 -5.54 9.12
CA ARG A 89 18.66 -6.94 9.37
C ARG A 89 19.84 -7.06 10.34
N GLU A 90 20.88 -6.24 10.18
CA GLU A 90 22.05 -6.26 11.06
C GLU A 90 21.73 -5.75 12.47
N ALA A 91 20.93 -4.68 12.58
CA ALA A 91 20.52 -4.12 13.87
C ALA A 91 19.65 -5.05 14.73
N LEU A 92 18.93 -5.99 14.11
CA LEU A 92 18.08 -6.97 14.81
C LEU A 92 18.81 -8.26 15.20
N LEU A 93 19.94 -8.56 14.56
CA LEU A 93 20.73 -9.78 14.79
C LEU A 93 21.95 -9.54 15.69
N THR A 94 22.08 -8.34 16.29
CA THR A 94 23.15 -7.96 17.22
C THR A 94 22.57 -7.76 18.61
#